data_AF-A0A1B6DTQ9-F1
#
_entry.id   AF-A0A1B6DTQ9-F1
#
_cell.length_a   1.000
_cell.length_b   1.000
_cell.length_c   1.000
_cell.angle_alpha   90.00
_cell.angle_beta   90.00
_cell.angle_gamma   90.00
#
_symmetry.space_group_name_H-M   'P 1'
#
loop_
_entity.id
_entity.type
_entity.pdbx_description
1 polymer ?
#
loop_
_entity_poly.entity_id
_entity_poly.type
_entity_poly.pdbx_seq_one_letter_code
_entity_poly.pdbx_strand_id
1 'polypeptide(L)'
;MNRTTQNHVMFIEFCEFCENISEAKREKKEEIFKKYLFNYRKKHDDNFYRVLRFLLPNLDRERSAYGIKESTLAKLYIRILCLDKQSKDAKKLINFRSPKNAGSSAGDFAEVAYEVLKVRCADGNKLTIDDVHIHLDNIALKNAENKKCELENELTTMARQMSAEEQKWLIRIVLKDMKIGFGHIKLLSLFHPDAKELYDVSQSLVKVCNKLKDPSVRLHEIEITLFEPFRPMLAERCDVQNIEKHFEKKSGKWYVEEKLDGERSQLHYSEGKFKYISRNGFDFTEHFGSDSVSGSFSPHLTKQ
;
A
#
# COMPACT_ATOMS: atom_id res chain seq x y z
N MET A 1 22.69 27.49 17.39
CA MET A 1 21.75 26.35 17.30
C MET A 1 21.86 25.79 15.90
N ASN A 2 22.66 24.74 15.74
CA ASN A 2 22.92 24.14 14.43
C ASN A 2 21.65 23.47 13.92
N ARG A 3 21.15 23.92 12.77
CA ARG A 3 20.20 23.16 11.96
C ARG A 3 20.91 21.85 11.60
N THR A 4 20.53 20.76 12.25
CA THR A 4 20.79 19.41 11.75
C THR A 4 20.26 19.39 10.32
N THR A 5 21.15 19.27 9.34
CA THR A 5 20.77 18.93 7.97
C THR A 5 20.01 17.62 8.03
N GLN A 6 18.67 17.67 7.98
CA GLN A 6 17.87 16.50 7.65
C GLN A 6 18.38 16.04 6.29
N ASN A 7 19.09 14.92 6.25
CA ASN A 7 19.43 14.24 5.01
C ASN A 7 18.12 13.74 4.42
N HIS A 8 17.45 14.58 3.63
CA HIS A 8 16.24 14.18 2.92
C HIS A 8 16.61 13.17 1.85
N VAL A 9 15.91 12.03 1.83
CA VAL A 9 16.11 11.01 0.80
C VAL A 9 15.44 11.49 -0.47
N MET A 10 16.21 11.60 -1.55
CA MET A 10 15.66 11.92 -2.86
C MET A 10 14.76 10.78 -3.35
N PHE A 11 13.64 11.11 -4.00
CA PHE A 11 12.73 10.09 -4.50
C PHE A 11 13.42 9.20 -5.56
N ILE A 12 14.34 9.77 -6.35
CA ILE A 12 15.11 9.00 -7.33
C ILE A 12 15.95 7.90 -6.69
N GLU A 13 16.55 8.11 -5.51
CA GLU A 13 17.32 7.07 -4.80
C GLU A 13 16.44 5.88 -4.40
N PHE A 14 15.19 6.17 -4.03
CA PHE A 14 14.19 5.14 -3.78
C PHE A 14 13.78 4.39 -5.06
N CYS A 15 13.61 5.11 -6.16
CA CYS A 15 13.28 4.53 -7.46
C CYS A 15 14.40 3.61 -7.98
N GLU A 16 15.66 4.05 -7.91
CA GLU A 16 16.83 3.25 -8.28
C GLU A 16 16.94 1.97 -7.44
N PHE A 17 16.66 2.08 -6.14
CA PHE A 17 16.56 0.91 -5.26
C PHE A 17 15.46 -0.06 -5.72
N CYS A 18 14.27 0.47 -6.04
CA CYS A 18 13.15 -0.32 -6.50
C CYS A 18 13.43 -0.98 -7.86
N GLU A 19 14.14 -0.29 -8.75
CA GLU A 19 14.55 -0.81 -10.05
C GLU A 19 15.51 -1.98 -9.87
N ASN A 20 16.61 -1.75 -9.14
CA ASN A 20 17.63 -2.75 -8.85
C ASN A 20 17.02 -4.02 -8.21
N ILE A 21 16.15 -3.87 -7.23
CA ILE A 21 15.52 -5.03 -6.58
C ILE A 21 14.50 -5.74 -7.49
N SER A 22 13.84 -5.02 -8.39
CA SER A 22 12.86 -5.60 -9.31
C SER A 22 13.54 -6.49 -10.37
N GLU A 23 14.66 -6.03 -10.92
CA GLU A 23 15.44 -6.73 -11.95
C GLU A 23 16.35 -7.84 -11.38
N ALA A 24 16.69 -7.76 -10.10
CA ALA A 24 17.55 -8.75 -9.46
C ALA A 24 16.96 -10.16 -9.48
N LYS A 25 17.84 -11.17 -9.56
CA LYS A 25 17.47 -12.58 -9.37
C LYS A 25 16.89 -12.80 -7.97
N ARG A 26 15.97 -13.77 -7.85
CA ARG A 26 15.22 -14.04 -6.62
C ARG A 26 16.11 -14.24 -5.39
N GLU A 27 17.25 -14.90 -5.54
CA GLU A 27 18.17 -15.17 -4.42
C GLU A 27 18.86 -13.90 -3.90
N LYS A 28 19.03 -12.88 -4.75
CA LYS A 28 19.74 -11.63 -4.41
C LYS A 28 18.83 -10.55 -3.84
N LYS A 29 17.52 -10.61 -4.11
CA LYS A 29 16.58 -9.55 -3.69
C LYS A 29 16.62 -9.29 -2.18
N GLU A 30 16.78 -10.35 -1.39
CA GLU A 30 16.80 -10.25 0.08
C GLU A 30 18.03 -9.51 0.58
N GLU A 31 19.19 -9.80 -0.01
CA GLU A 31 20.45 -9.12 0.29
C GLU A 31 20.38 -7.63 -0.07
N ILE A 32 19.84 -7.30 -1.25
CA ILE A 32 19.66 -5.92 -1.72
C ILE A 32 18.76 -5.14 -0.74
N PHE A 33 17.63 -5.70 -0.33
CA PHE A 33 16.73 -5.08 0.65
C PHE A 33 17.42 -4.86 1.99
N LYS A 34 18.09 -5.88 2.54
CA LYS A 34 18.79 -5.80 3.83
C LYS A 34 19.89 -4.73 3.80
N LYS A 35 20.66 -4.66 2.71
CA LYS A 35 21.70 -3.64 2.52
C LYS A 35 21.10 -2.23 2.46
N TYR A 36 20.01 -2.05 1.73
CA TYR A 36 19.31 -0.76 1.66
C TYR A 36 18.79 -0.34 3.03
N LEU A 37 18.10 -1.22 3.75
CA LEU A 37 17.57 -0.95 5.10
C LEU A 37 18.68 -0.62 6.11
N PHE A 38 19.80 -1.37 6.07
CA PHE A 38 20.96 -1.09 6.92
C PHE A 38 21.56 0.29 6.65
N ASN A 39 21.76 0.63 5.37
CA ASN A 39 22.29 1.93 4.97
C ASN A 39 21.34 3.07 5.36
N TYR A 40 20.03 2.86 5.21
CA TYR A 40 19.02 3.84 5.62
C TYR A 40 19.10 4.10 7.12
N ARG A 41 19.03 3.05 7.95
CA ARG A 41 19.09 3.16 9.42
C ARG A 41 20.39 3.81 9.92
N LYS A 42 21.49 3.70 9.17
CA LYS A 42 22.77 4.34 9.51
C LYS A 42 22.78 5.84 9.18
N LYS A 43 22.08 6.26 8.13
CA LYS A 43 22.09 7.64 7.61
C LYS A 43 20.98 8.52 8.16
N HIS A 44 19.85 7.92 8.56
CA HIS A 44 18.65 8.63 8.97
C HIS A 44 18.22 8.18 10.36
N ASP A 45 17.93 9.15 11.22
CA ASP A 45 17.41 8.89 12.57
C ASP A 45 15.86 8.82 12.60
N ASP A 46 15.21 9.07 11.46
CA ASP A 46 13.77 8.90 11.32
C ASP A 46 13.37 7.42 11.26
N ASN A 47 12.08 7.16 11.45
CA ASN A 47 11.56 5.81 11.28
C ASN A 47 11.52 5.47 9.78
N PHE A 48 11.74 4.20 9.43
CA PHE A 48 11.70 3.70 8.04
C PHE A 48 10.29 3.76 7.40
N TYR A 49 9.32 4.41 8.07
CA TYR A 49 7.91 4.40 7.72
C TYR A 49 7.66 4.98 6.34
N ARG A 50 8.31 6.09 5.99
CA ARG A 50 8.10 6.78 4.71
C ARG A 50 8.42 5.88 3.53
N VAL A 51 9.59 5.22 3.60
CA VAL A 51 9.98 4.20 2.61
C VAL A 51 9.06 2.98 2.67
N LEU A 52 8.79 2.43 3.86
CA LEU A 52 7.98 1.23 4.00
C LEU A 52 6.56 1.42 3.45
N ARG A 53 5.98 2.61 3.62
CA ARG A 53 4.68 3.02 3.08
C ARG A 53 4.66 2.99 1.55
N PHE A 54 5.75 3.39 0.89
CA PHE A 54 5.88 3.26 -0.57
C PHE A 54 6.13 1.83 -1.04
N LEU A 55 6.85 1.01 -0.25
CA LEU A 55 7.08 -0.39 -0.60
C LEU A 55 5.83 -1.27 -0.39
N LEU A 56 4.97 -0.91 0.56
CA LEU A 56 3.75 -1.62 0.91
C LEU A 56 2.50 -0.71 0.82
N PRO A 57 2.23 -0.09 -0.34
CA PRO A 57 1.16 0.90 -0.48
C PRO A 57 -0.25 0.30 -0.32
N ASN A 58 -0.37 -1.01 -0.53
CA ASN A 58 -1.58 -1.79 -0.28
C ASN A 58 -1.88 -1.98 1.22
N LEU A 59 -0.86 -1.84 2.08
CA LEU A 59 -0.97 -1.93 3.53
C LEU A 59 -1.11 -0.56 4.22
N ASP A 60 -1.04 0.53 3.45
CA ASP A 60 -1.29 1.89 3.94
C ASP A 60 -2.77 2.04 4.35
N ARG A 61 -2.99 2.46 5.59
CA ARG A 61 -4.30 2.77 6.19
C ARG A 61 -4.41 4.24 6.61
N GLU A 62 -3.31 4.98 6.63
CA GLU A 62 -3.29 6.40 6.98
C GLU A 62 -3.77 7.25 5.80
N ARG A 63 -3.53 6.80 4.55
CA ARG A 63 -4.03 7.48 3.36
C ARG A 63 -5.35 6.91 2.86
N SER A 64 -6.32 7.80 2.67
CA SER A 64 -7.53 7.53 1.89
C SER A 64 -7.22 7.13 0.44
N ALA A 65 -8.20 6.58 -0.26
CA ALA A 65 -8.05 6.19 -1.65
C ALA A 65 -7.72 7.39 -2.55
N TYR A 66 -6.87 7.17 -3.55
CA TYR A 66 -6.52 8.22 -4.53
C TYR A 66 -7.60 8.44 -5.59
N GLY A 67 -8.53 7.48 -5.80
CA GLY A 67 -9.50 7.55 -6.90
C GLY A 67 -8.90 7.45 -8.30
N ILE A 68 -7.63 7.03 -8.41
CA ILE A 68 -6.89 6.92 -9.66
C ILE A 68 -6.81 5.46 -10.12
N LYS A 69 -7.12 5.24 -11.40
CA LYS A 69 -6.93 3.96 -12.11
C LYS A 69 -6.11 4.19 -13.37
N GLU A 70 -5.68 3.11 -14.02
CA GLU A 70 -4.88 3.12 -15.25
C GLU A 70 -5.55 3.96 -16.36
N SER A 71 -6.88 3.92 -16.46
CA SER A 71 -7.62 4.72 -17.46
C SER A 71 -7.57 6.23 -17.20
N THR A 72 -7.53 6.66 -15.93
CA THR A 72 -7.32 8.06 -15.55
C THR A 72 -5.90 8.49 -15.86
N LEU A 73 -4.92 7.67 -15.50
CA LEU A 73 -3.50 7.92 -15.79
C LEU A 73 -3.23 7.99 -17.29
N ALA A 74 -3.79 7.08 -18.09
CA ALA A 74 -3.63 7.08 -19.55
C ALA A 74 -4.12 8.41 -20.17
N LYS A 75 -5.33 8.87 -19.78
CA LYS A 75 -5.88 10.15 -20.24
C LYS A 75 -5.00 11.33 -19.81
N LEU A 76 -4.51 11.30 -18.58
CA LEU A 76 -3.65 12.34 -18.03
C LEU A 76 -2.32 12.41 -18.79
N TYR A 77 -1.65 11.27 -19.01
CA TYR A 77 -0.39 11.22 -19.73
C TYR A 77 -0.50 11.65 -21.19
N ILE A 78 -1.58 11.26 -21.87
CA ILE A 78 -1.87 11.75 -23.23
C ILE A 78 -1.99 13.28 -23.25
N ARG A 79 -2.63 13.87 -22.23
CA ARG A 79 -2.76 15.32 -22.08
C ARG A 79 -1.42 16.00 -21.75
N ILE A 80 -0.66 15.47 -20.79
CA ILE A 80 0.63 16.04 -20.35
C ILE A 80 1.65 16.03 -21.48
N LEU A 81 1.70 14.94 -22.24
CA LEU A 81 2.65 14.74 -23.34
C LEU A 81 2.15 15.27 -24.69
N CYS A 82 0.97 15.90 -24.73
CA CYS A 82 0.33 16.41 -25.94
C CYS A 82 0.27 15.38 -27.08
N LEU A 83 -0.03 14.11 -26.76
CA LEU A 83 -0.10 13.06 -27.76
C LEU A 83 -1.40 13.14 -28.56
N ASP A 84 -1.32 12.94 -29.87
CA ASP A 84 -2.51 12.65 -30.68
C ASP A 84 -3.15 11.36 -30.17
N LYS A 85 -4.45 11.39 -29.89
CA LYS A 85 -5.25 10.24 -29.45
C LYS A 85 -5.17 9.04 -30.42
N GLN A 86 -4.89 9.29 -31.69
CA GLN A 86 -4.74 8.26 -32.72
C GLN A 86 -3.32 7.73 -32.87
N SER A 87 -2.33 8.38 -32.25
CA SER A 87 -0.93 7.97 -32.26
C SER A 87 -0.75 6.58 -31.66
N LYS A 88 0.34 5.90 -32.06
CA LYS A 88 0.71 4.58 -31.52
C LYS A 88 0.87 4.64 -29.99
N ASP A 89 1.50 5.67 -29.47
CA ASP A 89 1.76 5.82 -28.03
C ASP A 89 0.49 6.08 -27.21
N ALA A 90 -0.42 6.92 -27.71
CA ALA A 90 -1.71 7.12 -27.06
C ALA A 90 -2.55 5.83 -27.04
N LYS A 91 -2.62 5.11 -28.18
CA LYS A 91 -3.31 3.81 -28.26
C LYS A 91 -2.68 2.76 -27.35
N LYS A 92 -1.37 2.81 -27.18
CA LYS A 92 -0.60 1.94 -26.29
C LYS A 92 -0.94 2.19 -24.81
N LEU A 93 -1.01 3.45 -24.38
CA LEU A 93 -1.45 3.82 -23.02
C LEU A 93 -2.91 3.44 -22.75
N ILE A 94 -3.83 3.73 -23.69
CA ILE A 94 -5.26 3.45 -23.54
C ILE A 94 -5.51 1.93 -23.48
N ASN A 95 -4.87 1.18 -24.37
CA ASN A 95 -5.08 -0.25 -24.54
C ASN A 95 -3.89 -1.07 -24.00
N PHE A 96 -3.35 -0.68 -22.85
CA PHE A 96 -2.13 -1.25 -22.27
C PHE A 96 -2.20 -2.77 -22.02
N ARG A 97 -3.41 -3.34 -21.93
CA ARG A 97 -3.61 -4.79 -21.76
C ARG A 97 -3.50 -5.59 -23.05
N SER A 98 -3.55 -4.94 -24.21
CA SER A 98 -3.51 -5.62 -25.50
C SER A 98 -2.07 -5.85 -25.95
N PRO A 99 -1.61 -7.11 -26.12
CA PRO A 99 -0.26 -7.41 -26.63
C PRO A 99 0.02 -6.78 -27.99
N LYS A 100 -1.02 -6.64 -28.84
CA LYS A 100 -0.93 -5.98 -30.14
C LYS A 100 -0.44 -4.52 -30.04
N ASN A 101 -0.80 -3.82 -28.96
CA ASN A 101 -0.47 -2.41 -28.77
C ASN A 101 0.72 -2.23 -27.81
N ALA A 102 0.76 -3.01 -26.72
CA ALA A 102 1.72 -2.86 -25.63
C ALA A 102 2.94 -3.79 -25.71
N GLY A 103 2.95 -4.77 -26.62
CA GLY A 103 4.07 -5.68 -26.81
C GLY A 103 4.34 -6.55 -25.58
N SER A 104 5.61 -6.71 -25.21
CA SER A 104 6.06 -7.50 -24.05
C SER A 104 5.57 -6.95 -22.70
N SER A 105 5.26 -5.65 -22.64
CA SER A 105 4.84 -4.95 -21.43
C SER A 105 3.33 -4.97 -21.22
N ALA A 106 2.59 -5.70 -22.07
CA ALA A 106 1.14 -5.77 -22.01
C ALA A 106 0.64 -6.28 -20.65
N GLY A 107 -0.32 -5.54 -20.07
CA GLY A 107 -0.85 -5.82 -18.73
C GLY A 107 -0.09 -5.13 -17.59
N ASP A 108 1.06 -4.51 -17.85
CA ASP A 108 1.76 -3.64 -16.90
C ASP A 108 1.67 -2.18 -17.34
N PHE A 109 0.73 -1.44 -16.77
CA PHE A 109 0.54 -0.03 -17.14
C PHE A 109 1.77 0.84 -16.81
N ALA A 110 2.47 0.57 -15.70
CA ALA A 110 3.64 1.36 -15.31
C ALA A 110 4.79 1.19 -16.32
N GLU A 111 5.04 -0.05 -16.74
CA GLU A 111 6.07 -0.36 -17.74
C GLU A 111 5.70 0.20 -19.13
N VAL A 112 4.43 0.07 -19.52
CA VAL A 112 3.92 0.67 -20.77
C VAL A 112 4.07 2.20 -20.75
N ALA A 113 3.78 2.85 -19.63
CA ALA A 113 3.96 4.28 -19.49
C ALA A 113 5.44 4.68 -19.56
N TYR A 114 6.33 3.94 -18.90
CA TYR A 114 7.77 4.17 -18.95
C TYR A 114 8.32 4.14 -20.38
N GLU A 115 7.92 3.17 -21.20
CA GLU A 115 8.35 3.07 -22.60
C GLU A 115 7.96 4.29 -23.44
N VAL A 116 6.82 4.92 -23.13
CA VAL A 116 6.35 6.15 -23.79
C VAL A 116 7.08 7.39 -23.23
N LEU A 117 7.38 7.40 -21.94
CA LEU A 117 7.98 8.53 -21.22
C LEU A 117 9.50 8.65 -21.44
N LYS A 118 10.23 7.53 -21.58
CA LYS A 118 11.71 7.52 -21.61
C LYS A 118 12.35 8.38 -22.72
N VAL A 119 11.61 8.66 -23.80
CA VAL A 119 12.09 9.50 -24.91
C VAL A 119 11.60 10.95 -24.83
N ARG A 120 10.81 11.31 -23.80
CA ARG A 120 10.09 12.58 -23.68
C ARG A 120 10.35 13.33 -22.38
N CYS A 121 10.68 12.62 -21.30
CA CYS A 121 10.93 13.24 -20.00
C CYS A 121 12.37 13.73 -19.91
N ALA A 122 12.55 14.91 -19.31
CA ALA A 122 13.86 15.42 -18.92
C ALA A 122 14.41 14.63 -17.72
N ASP A 123 15.69 14.84 -17.42
CA ASP A 123 16.30 14.35 -16.19
C ASP A 123 15.53 14.90 -14.98
N GLY A 124 15.15 13.98 -14.09
CA GLY A 124 14.27 14.23 -12.94
C GLY A 124 15.02 14.74 -11.72
N ASN A 125 14.85 14.05 -10.58
CA ASN A 125 15.59 14.30 -9.33
C ASN A 125 15.32 15.67 -8.67
N LYS A 126 14.06 16.11 -8.68
CA LYS A 126 13.66 17.39 -8.03
C LYS A 126 12.90 17.22 -6.72
N LEU A 127 12.44 15.99 -6.44
CA LEU A 127 11.54 15.71 -5.33
C LEU A 127 12.19 14.78 -4.33
N THR A 128 12.01 15.08 -3.04
CA THR A 128 12.33 14.16 -1.95
C THR A 128 11.16 13.19 -1.73
N ILE A 129 11.41 12.11 -0.98
CA ILE A 129 10.34 11.20 -0.52
C ILE A 129 9.24 11.97 0.24
N ASP A 130 9.64 12.99 1.02
CA ASP A 130 8.73 13.82 1.79
C ASP A 130 7.80 14.63 0.89
N ASP A 131 8.35 15.26 -0.16
CA ASP A 131 7.57 16.02 -1.12
C ASP A 131 6.56 15.13 -1.85
N VAL A 132 6.97 13.91 -2.25
CA VAL A 132 6.08 12.95 -2.90
C VAL A 132 4.98 12.49 -1.94
N HIS A 133 5.28 12.30 -0.65
CA HIS A 133 4.24 12.01 0.35
C HIS A 133 3.24 13.16 0.49
N ILE A 134 3.70 14.41 0.55
CA ILE A 134 2.83 15.59 0.64
C ILE A 134 1.91 15.66 -0.59
N HIS A 135 2.44 15.49 -1.80
CA HIS A 135 1.64 15.45 -3.01
C HIS A 135 0.60 14.31 -2.99
N LEU A 136 0.97 13.12 -2.53
CA LEU A 136 0.05 11.99 -2.44
C LEU A 136 -1.03 12.18 -1.36
N ASP A 137 -0.70 12.83 -0.24
CA ASP A 137 -1.68 13.21 0.79
C ASP A 137 -2.68 14.23 0.21
N ASN A 138 -2.21 15.24 -0.53
CA ASN A 138 -3.05 16.21 -1.23
C ASN A 138 -3.97 15.54 -2.28
N ILE A 139 -3.45 14.58 -3.05
CA ILE A 139 -4.24 13.82 -4.03
C ILE A 139 -5.36 13.05 -3.33
N ALA A 140 -5.07 12.36 -2.23
CA ALA A 140 -6.07 11.62 -1.47
C ALA A 140 -7.14 12.52 -0.86
N LEU A 141 -6.74 13.69 -0.32
CA LEU A 141 -7.66 14.70 0.20
C LEU A 141 -8.60 15.22 -0.91
N LYS A 142 -8.03 15.66 -2.05
CA LYS A 142 -8.82 16.15 -3.19
C LYS A 142 -9.76 15.09 -3.76
N ASN A 143 -9.39 13.81 -3.71
CA ASN A 143 -10.29 12.72 -4.07
C ASN A 143 -11.46 12.60 -3.09
N ALA A 144 -11.20 12.64 -1.78
CA ALA A 144 -12.26 12.59 -0.76
C ALA A 144 -13.23 13.78 -0.87
N GLU A 145 -12.74 14.96 -1.27
CA GLU A 145 -13.53 16.17 -1.53
C GLU A 145 -14.19 16.20 -2.92
N ASN A 146 -14.05 15.15 -3.74
CA ASN A 146 -14.55 15.08 -5.12
C ASN A 146 -14.00 16.17 -6.08
N LYS A 147 -12.82 16.74 -5.79
CA LYS A 147 -12.16 17.79 -6.58
C LYS A 147 -11.25 17.22 -7.68
N LYS A 148 -11.85 16.56 -8.66
CA LYS A 148 -11.11 15.82 -9.71
C LYS A 148 -10.12 16.67 -10.51
N CYS A 149 -10.48 17.90 -10.87
CA CYS A 149 -9.61 18.79 -11.65
C CYS A 149 -8.34 19.16 -10.86
N GLU A 150 -8.48 19.51 -9.59
CA GLU A 150 -7.36 19.85 -8.72
C GLU A 150 -6.46 18.65 -8.43
N LEU A 151 -7.04 17.46 -8.32
CA LEU A 151 -6.30 16.21 -8.20
C LEU A 151 -5.43 15.95 -9.42
N GLU A 152 -6.01 16.07 -10.63
CA GLU A 152 -5.25 15.90 -11.88
C GLU A 152 -4.16 16.96 -12.04
N ASN A 153 -4.40 18.19 -11.56
CA ASN A 153 -3.40 19.25 -11.54
C ASN A 153 -2.25 18.93 -10.58
N GLU A 154 -2.54 18.43 -9.39
CA GLU A 154 -1.52 18.00 -8.41
C GLU A 154 -0.61 16.93 -9.01
N LEU A 155 -1.21 15.91 -9.62
CA LEU A 155 -0.48 14.83 -10.27
C LEU A 155 0.34 15.32 -11.46
N THR A 156 -0.18 16.28 -12.24
CA THR A 156 0.55 16.92 -13.34
C THR A 156 1.76 17.69 -12.84
N THR A 157 1.61 18.47 -11.77
CA THR A 157 2.69 19.24 -11.16
C THR A 157 3.82 18.32 -10.71
N MET A 158 3.47 17.24 -10.00
CA MET A 158 4.43 16.25 -9.54
C MET A 158 5.12 15.52 -10.72
N ALA A 159 4.37 15.04 -11.71
CA ALA A 159 4.92 14.33 -12.87
C ALA A 159 5.90 15.17 -13.69
N ARG A 160 5.67 16.49 -13.81
CA ARG A 160 6.58 17.40 -14.53
C ARG A 160 7.96 17.58 -13.87
N GLN A 161 8.11 17.16 -12.63
CA GLN A 161 9.35 17.27 -11.86
C GLN A 161 10.13 15.95 -11.77
N MET A 162 9.58 14.88 -12.35
CA MET A 162 10.11 13.51 -12.26
C MET A 162 10.62 13.01 -13.60
N SER A 163 11.68 12.21 -13.56
CA SER A 163 12.18 11.41 -14.69
C SER A 163 11.17 10.33 -15.09
N ALA A 164 11.39 9.71 -16.25
CA ALA A 164 10.54 8.59 -16.69
C ALA A 164 10.54 7.43 -15.68
N GLU A 165 11.67 7.15 -15.04
CA GLU A 165 11.81 6.09 -14.04
C GLU A 165 11.09 6.44 -12.73
N GLU A 166 11.26 7.66 -12.23
CA GLU A 166 10.51 8.14 -11.06
C GLU A 166 9.00 8.04 -11.29
N GLN A 167 8.54 8.43 -12.48
CA GLN A 167 7.12 8.34 -12.84
C GLN A 167 6.62 6.89 -12.94
N LYS A 168 7.45 5.95 -13.42
CA LYS A 168 7.13 4.51 -13.42
C LYS A 168 6.82 4.03 -12.00
N TRP A 169 7.68 4.37 -11.04
CA TRP A 169 7.52 3.96 -9.66
C TRP A 169 6.40 4.71 -8.94
N LEU A 170 6.18 5.99 -9.25
CA LEU A 170 5.01 6.73 -8.79
C LEU A 170 3.71 6.05 -9.22
N ILE A 171 3.60 5.63 -10.48
CA ILE A 171 2.41 4.90 -10.99
C ILE A 171 2.18 3.62 -10.18
N ARG A 172 3.24 2.86 -9.89
CA ARG A 172 3.17 1.64 -9.07
C ARG A 172 2.69 1.94 -7.64
N ILE A 173 3.17 3.02 -7.02
CA ILE A 173 2.72 3.47 -5.69
C ILE A 173 1.23 3.85 -5.71
N VAL A 174 0.81 4.65 -6.70
CA VAL A 174 -0.58 5.15 -6.82
C VAL A 174 -1.56 4.01 -7.10
N LEU A 175 -1.19 3.07 -7.97
CA LEU A 175 -1.98 1.88 -8.27
C LEU A 175 -1.89 0.80 -7.16
N LYS A 176 -1.02 1.03 -6.16
CA LYS A 176 -0.75 0.13 -5.04
C LYS A 176 -0.24 -1.26 -5.46
N ASP A 177 0.51 -1.33 -6.56
CA ASP A 177 1.10 -2.55 -7.12
C ASP A 177 2.59 -2.33 -7.46
N MET A 178 3.47 -2.67 -6.51
CA MET A 178 4.90 -2.36 -6.60
C MET A 178 5.69 -3.32 -7.49
N LYS A 179 5.23 -4.55 -7.72
CA LYS A 179 5.90 -5.55 -8.56
C LYS A 179 7.42 -5.77 -8.31
N ILE A 180 7.91 -5.44 -7.12
CA ILE A 180 9.32 -5.63 -6.70
C ILE A 180 9.71 -7.12 -6.53
N GLY A 181 8.75 -8.05 -6.61
CA GLY A 181 8.96 -9.49 -6.44
C GLY A 181 8.96 -9.97 -4.99
N PHE A 182 8.62 -9.10 -4.04
CA PHE A 182 8.35 -9.46 -2.65
C PHE A 182 6.87 -9.35 -2.32
N GLY A 183 6.34 -10.40 -1.69
CA GLY A 183 5.07 -10.28 -0.96
C GLY A 183 5.28 -9.52 0.35
N HIS A 184 4.23 -8.84 0.82
CA HIS A 184 4.27 -8.04 2.05
C HIS A 184 4.76 -8.82 3.28
N ILE A 185 4.40 -10.11 3.41
CA ILE A 185 4.86 -10.98 4.51
C ILE A 185 6.39 -11.05 4.54
N LYS A 186 7.01 -11.32 3.39
CA LYS A 186 8.46 -11.42 3.30
C LYS A 186 9.10 -10.07 3.59
N LEU A 187 8.59 -8.98 3.02
CA LEU A 187 9.14 -7.65 3.23
C LEU A 187 9.09 -7.22 4.72
N LEU A 188 7.96 -7.44 5.39
CA LEU A 188 7.82 -7.19 6.83
C LEU A 188 8.79 -8.05 7.64
N SER A 189 8.92 -9.36 7.33
CA SER A 189 9.88 -10.24 8.03
C SER A 189 11.35 -9.82 7.85
N LEU A 190 11.68 -9.19 6.71
CA LEU A 190 13.02 -8.65 6.45
C LEU A 190 13.26 -7.33 7.18
N PHE A 191 12.19 -6.56 7.43
CA PHE A 191 12.26 -5.33 8.21
C PHE A 191 12.49 -5.61 9.70
N HIS A 192 11.72 -6.55 10.26
CA HIS A 192 11.84 -7.03 11.63
C HIS A 192 11.12 -8.39 11.80
N PRO A 193 11.66 -9.35 12.58
CA PRO A 193 10.99 -10.64 12.83
C PRO A 193 9.53 -10.51 13.31
N ASP A 194 9.27 -9.56 14.22
CA ASP A 194 7.94 -9.29 14.80
C ASP A 194 7.02 -8.42 13.93
N ALA A 195 7.50 -7.86 12.81
CA ALA A 195 6.73 -6.84 12.07
C ALA A 195 5.45 -7.37 11.47
N LYS A 196 5.46 -8.61 10.97
CA LYS A 196 4.25 -9.23 10.41
C LYS A 196 3.19 -9.39 11.49
N GLU A 197 3.57 -9.93 12.65
CA GLU A 197 2.65 -10.21 13.74
C GLU A 197 2.09 -8.91 14.33
N LEU A 198 2.95 -7.91 14.55
CA LEU A 198 2.52 -6.60 15.00
C LEU A 198 1.59 -5.92 13.99
N TYR A 199 1.86 -6.03 12.69
CA TYR A 199 0.97 -5.50 11.66
C TYR A 199 -0.38 -6.22 11.68
N ASP A 200 -0.40 -7.55 11.86
CA ASP A 200 -1.64 -8.30 11.88
C ASP A 200 -2.53 -7.91 13.07
N VAL A 201 -1.99 -7.54 14.23
CA VAL A 201 -2.80 -7.12 15.39
C VAL A 201 -3.14 -5.62 15.45
N SER A 202 -2.58 -4.80 14.55
CA SER A 202 -2.77 -3.33 14.57
C SER A 202 -3.15 -2.68 13.24
N GLN A 203 -2.97 -3.40 12.12
CA GLN A 203 -3.06 -2.90 10.73
C GLN A 203 -2.35 -1.56 10.48
N SER A 204 -1.31 -1.21 11.26
CA SER A 204 -0.64 0.09 11.21
C SER A 204 0.85 -0.05 10.89
N LEU A 205 1.24 0.41 9.69
CA LEU A 205 2.66 0.49 9.32
C LEU A 205 3.42 1.52 10.17
N VAL A 206 2.76 2.59 10.63
CA VAL A 206 3.34 3.59 11.54
C VAL A 206 3.72 2.92 12.86
N LYS A 207 2.80 2.16 13.47
CA LYS A 207 3.03 1.46 14.74
C LYS A 207 4.16 0.43 14.60
N VAL A 208 4.19 -0.30 13.49
CA VAL A 208 5.28 -1.24 13.17
C VAL A 208 6.62 -0.53 13.12
N CYS A 209 6.73 0.58 12.38
CA CYS A 209 8.00 1.30 12.24
C CYS A 209 8.45 1.97 13.54
N ASN A 210 7.51 2.43 14.38
CA ASN A 210 7.80 3.07 15.66
C ASN A 210 8.26 2.06 16.71
N LYS A 211 7.53 0.95 16.89
CA LYS A 211 7.84 -0.05 17.92
C LYS A 211 9.05 -0.92 17.57
N LEU A 212 9.32 -1.13 16.27
CA LEU A 212 10.37 -2.05 15.78
C LEU A 212 11.50 -1.28 15.06
N LYS A 213 11.88 -0.11 15.58
CA LYS A 213 12.99 0.69 15.02
C LYS A 213 14.30 -0.07 15.10
N ASP A 214 14.58 -0.70 16.24
CA ASP A 214 15.78 -1.52 16.49
C ASP A 214 15.54 -2.98 16.05
N PRO A 215 16.31 -3.51 15.07
CA PRO A 215 16.18 -4.90 14.62
C PRO A 215 16.59 -5.97 15.63
N SER A 216 17.28 -5.59 16.71
CA SER A 216 17.77 -6.52 17.74
C SER A 216 16.80 -6.68 18.92
N VAL A 217 15.82 -5.79 19.05
CA VAL A 217 14.89 -5.76 20.19
C VAL A 217 13.57 -6.41 19.80
N ARG A 218 13.25 -7.53 20.45
CA ARG A 218 11.97 -8.24 20.28
C ARG A 218 10.92 -7.65 21.21
N LEU A 219 9.67 -7.62 20.76
CA LEU A 219 8.55 -7.26 21.64
C LEU A 219 8.26 -8.42 22.60
N HIS A 220 7.98 -8.11 23.86
CA HIS A 220 7.64 -9.12 24.87
C HIS A 220 6.28 -9.77 24.55
N GLU A 221 5.29 -8.95 24.22
CA GLU A 221 3.93 -9.39 23.91
C GLU A 221 3.39 -8.62 22.69
N ILE A 222 2.73 -9.36 21.79
CA ILE A 222 2.03 -8.83 20.61
C ILE A 222 0.61 -9.35 20.68
N GLU A 223 -0.30 -8.47 21.08
CA GLU A 223 -1.68 -8.83 21.36
C GLU A 223 -2.67 -7.90 20.67
N ILE A 224 -3.90 -8.39 20.52
CA ILE A 224 -5.02 -7.60 20.02
C ILE A 224 -5.34 -6.52 21.07
N THR A 225 -5.29 -5.26 20.64
CA THR A 225 -5.59 -4.12 21.51
C THR A 225 -6.99 -3.58 21.24
N LEU A 226 -7.68 -3.14 22.28
CA LEU A 226 -8.98 -2.48 22.16
C LEU A 226 -8.89 -1.26 21.23
N PHE A 227 -9.89 -1.10 20.36
CA PHE A 227 -9.99 -0.08 19.30
C PHE A 227 -8.89 -0.09 18.23
N GLU A 228 -8.02 -1.09 18.23
CA GLU A 228 -7.08 -1.31 17.13
C GLU A 228 -7.58 -2.40 16.18
N PRO A 229 -7.58 -2.12 14.86
CA PRO A 229 -7.98 -3.11 13.87
C PRO A 229 -6.97 -4.26 13.81
N PHE A 230 -7.45 -5.51 13.81
CA PHE A 230 -6.61 -6.69 13.58
C PHE A 230 -7.04 -7.45 12.32
N ARG A 231 -6.18 -8.34 11.82
CA ARG A 231 -6.46 -9.19 10.66
C ARG A 231 -7.33 -10.36 11.13
N PRO A 232 -8.56 -10.52 10.62
CA PRO A 232 -9.37 -11.68 10.96
C PRO A 232 -8.69 -12.97 10.51
N MET A 233 -8.80 -14.01 11.33
CA MET A 233 -8.41 -15.36 10.93
C MET A 233 -9.22 -15.79 9.69
N LEU A 234 -8.53 -16.42 8.73
CA LEU A 234 -9.13 -16.91 7.48
C LEU A 234 -9.31 -18.42 7.56
N ALA A 235 -10.31 -18.93 6.83
CA ALA A 235 -10.52 -20.36 6.65
C ALA A 235 -9.83 -20.82 5.35
N GLU A 236 -9.12 -21.94 5.43
CA GLU A 236 -8.63 -22.66 4.25
C GLU A 236 -9.80 -23.42 3.60
N ARG A 237 -9.75 -23.60 2.28
CA ARG A 237 -10.71 -24.44 1.58
C ARG A 237 -10.49 -25.90 1.97
N CYS A 238 -11.48 -26.50 2.62
CA CYS A 238 -11.46 -27.93 2.94
C CYS A 238 -11.96 -28.74 1.74
N ASP A 239 -11.21 -29.77 1.34
CA ASP A 239 -11.69 -30.78 0.40
C ASP A 239 -12.47 -31.85 1.16
N VAL A 240 -13.80 -31.82 1.00
CA VAL A 240 -14.73 -32.73 1.69
C VAL A 240 -14.47 -34.19 1.31
N GLN A 241 -13.96 -34.47 0.11
CA GLN A 241 -13.63 -35.83 -0.31
C GLN A 241 -12.41 -36.41 0.42
N ASN A 242 -11.55 -35.52 0.92
CA ASN A 242 -10.32 -35.87 1.62
C ASN A 242 -10.33 -35.33 3.06
N ILE A 243 -11.52 -35.25 3.67
CA ILE A 243 -11.71 -34.59 4.97
C ILE A 243 -10.90 -35.26 6.08
N GLU A 244 -10.71 -36.58 6.00
CA GLU A 244 -9.90 -37.37 6.92
C GLU A 244 -8.45 -36.85 6.99
N LYS A 245 -7.84 -36.47 5.86
CA LYS A 245 -6.48 -35.92 5.82
C LYS A 245 -6.34 -34.60 6.58
N HIS A 246 -7.43 -33.83 6.71
CA HIS A 246 -7.45 -32.59 7.48
C HIS A 246 -7.62 -32.86 8.97
N PHE A 247 -8.39 -33.89 9.34
CA PHE A 247 -8.67 -34.26 10.72
C PHE A 247 -7.60 -35.14 11.37
N GLU A 248 -6.94 -36.02 10.62
CA GLU A 248 -5.85 -36.87 11.12
C GLU A 248 -4.66 -36.06 11.64
N LYS A 249 -4.42 -34.87 11.07
CA LYS A 249 -3.32 -33.99 11.48
C LYS A 249 -3.51 -33.39 12.88
N LYS A 250 -4.71 -33.43 13.45
CA LYS A 250 -5.01 -32.87 14.78
C LYS A 250 -6.03 -33.73 15.51
N SER A 251 -5.58 -34.50 16.49
CA SER A 251 -6.47 -35.17 17.45
C SER A 251 -7.28 -34.13 18.24
N GLY A 252 -8.60 -34.14 18.11
CA GLY A 252 -9.48 -33.20 18.82
C GLY A 252 -10.94 -33.24 18.38
N LYS A 253 -11.80 -32.52 19.11
CA LYS A 253 -13.19 -32.25 18.73
C LYS A 253 -13.24 -31.08 17.75
N TRP A 254 -14.18 -31.13 16.81
CA TRP A 254 -14.36 -30.11 15.77
C TRP A 254 -15.75 -29.48 15.88
N TYR A 255 -15.85 -28.20 15.55
CA TYR A 255 -17.11 -27.47 15.48
C TYR A 255 -17.53 -27.30 14.02
N VAL A 256 -18.83 -27.37 13.77
CA VAL A 256 -19.44 -27.09 12.48
C VAL A 256 -20.41 -25.93 12.68
N GLU A 257 -20.20 -24.86 11.92
CA GLU A 257 -21.00 -23.65 11.98
C GLU A 257 -21.45 -23.27 10.57
N GLU A 258 -22.61 -22.63 10.45
CA GLU A 258 -23.10 -22.11 9.18
C GLU A 258 -22.20 -20.97 8.68
N LYS A 259 -21.69 -21.09 7.45
CA LYS A 259 -20.93 -20.02 6.82
C LYS A 259 -21.89 -18.97 6.26
N LEU A 260 -22.20 -17.96 7.07
CA LEU A 260 -23.02 -16.82 6.65
C LEU A 260 -22.42 -16.10 5.43
N ASP A 261 -23.29 -15.70 4.50
CA ASP A 261 -22.92 -14.92 3.32
C ASP A 261 -23.25 -13.45 3.54
N GLY A 262 -22.34 -12.75 4.21
CA GLY A 262 -22.43 -11.33 4.49
C GLY A 262 -21.05 -10.69 4.56
N GLU A 263 -20.99 -9.52 5.18
CA GLU A 263 -19.73 -8.78 5.34
C GLU A 263 -19.08 -9.08 6.70
N ARG A 264 -17.76 -9.33 6.69
CA ARG A 264 -17.00 -9.53 7.93
C ARG A 264 -16.75 -8.17 8.60
N SER A 265 -17.26 -8.00 9.81
CA SER A 265 -17.03 -6.83 10.67
C SER A 265 -16.46 -7.25 12.02
N GLN A 266 -15.51 -6.48 12.55
CA GLN A 266 -14.99 -6.59 13.90
C GLN A 266 -15.58 -5.45 14.72
N LEU A 267 -16.21 -5.77 15.84
CA LEU A 267 -16.76 -4.79 16.75
C LEU A 267 -15.84 -4.66 17.98
N HIS A 268 -15.37 -3.45 18.25
CA HIS A 268 -14.75 -3.08 19.51
C HIS A 268 -15.72 -2.23 20.31
N TYR A 269 -15.85 -2.52 21.60
CA TYR A 269 -16.75 -1.80 22.50
C TYR A 269 -16.08 -1.55 23.84
N SER A 270 -16.18 -0.31 24.34
CA SER A 270 -15.82 0.04 25.71
C SER A 270 -16.53 1.33 26.10
N GLU A 271 -17.11 1.36 27.30
CA GLU A 271 -17.69 2.57 27.90
C GLU A 271 -18.66 3.32 26.97
N GLY A 272 -19.55 2.60 26.29
CA GLY A 272 -20.54 3.21 25.38
C GLY A 272 -20.00 3.63 24.01
N LYS A 273 -18.70 3.43 23.74
CA LYS A 273 -18.08 3.71 22.44
C LYS A 273 -17.94 2.44 21.62
N PHE A 274 -18.37 2.52 20.37
CA PHE A 274 -18.31 1.44 19.41
C PHE A 274 -17.30 1.77 18.31
N LYS A 275 -16.60 0.76 17.81
CA LYS A 275 -15.77 0.86 16.60
C LYS A 275 -15.97 -0.36 15.72
N TYR A 276 -16.25 -0.13 14.45
CA TYR A 276 -16.55 -1.18 13.47
C TYR A 276 -15.47 -1.22 12.40
N ILE A 277 -14.79 -2.35 12.29
CA ILE A 277 -13.67 -2.54 11.39
C ILE A 277 -13.98 -3.64 10.38
N SER A 278 -13.88 -3.32 9.10
CA SER A 278 -14.04 -4.31 8.01
C SER A 278 -12.92 -5.36 8.01
N ARG A 279 -13.09 -6.43 7.21
CA ARG A 279 -12.06 -7.45 6.97
C ARG A 279 -10.65 -6.90 6.69
N ASN A 280 -10.56 -5.79 5.96
CA ASN A 280 -9.28 -5.23 5.50
C ASN A 280 -8.78 -4.09 6.41
N GLY A 281 -9.40 -3.86 7.57
CA GLY A 281 -8.95 -2.86 8.54
C GLY A 281 -9.47 -1.44 8.29
N PHE A 282 -10.45 -1.25 7.39
CA PHE A 282 -11.10 0.06 7.22
C PHE A 282 -12.17 0.29 8.27
N ASP A 283 -12.26 1.52 8.76
CA ASP A 283 -13.22 1.97 9.76
C ASP A 283 -14.58 2.30 9.12
N PHE A 284 -15.63 1.64 9.59
CA PHE A 284 -17.03 1.83 9.18
C PHE A 284 -17.90 2.35 10.33
N THR A 285 -17.28 2.86 11.40
CA THR A 285 -17.99 3.31 12.60
C THR A 285 -18.99 4.42 12.30
N GLU A 286 -18.69 5.31 11.35
CA GLU A 286 -19.63 6.35 10.91
C GLU A 286 -20.96 5.77 10.40
N HIS A 287 -20.92 4.61 9.73
CA HIS A 287 -22.12 3.98 9.16
C HIS A 287 -22.91 3.17 10.20
N PHE A 288 -22.20 2.45 11.07
CA PHE A 288 -22.82 1.55 12.05
C PHE A 288 -23.16 2.23 13.39
N GLY A 289 -22.49 3.33 13.73
CA GLY A 289 -22.75 4.16 14.91
C GLY A 289 -21.59 4.16 15.90
N SER A 290 -21.11 5.32 16.34
CA SER A 290 -20.04 5.42 17.35
C SER A 290 -20.53 5.24 18.79
N ASP A 291 -21.84 5.32 19.03
CA ASP A 291 -22.48 5.31 20.33
C ASP A 291 -23.92 4.76 20.27
N SER A 292 -24.64 4.81 21.38
CA SER A 292 -26.01 4.29 21.52
C SER A 292 -27.08 5.09 20.75
N VAL A 293 -26.75 6.23 20.15
CA VAL A 293 -27.72 7.12 19.50
C VAL A 293 -27.45 7.37 18.02
N SER A 294 -26.25 7.04 17.54
CA SER A 294 -25.81 7.26 16.15
C SER A 294 -25.78 5.97 15.34
N GLY A 295 -25.88 6.11 14.01
CA GLY A 295 -25.67 5.04 13.04
C GLY A 295 -26.81 4.02 12.92
N SER A 296 -26.58 3.03 12.06
CA SER A 296 -27.61 2.04 11.67
C SER A 296 -27.71 0.82 12.58
N PHE A 297 -26.74 0.58 13.47
CA PHE A 297 -26.64 -0.69 14.22
C PHE A 297 -26.43 -0.51 15.72
N SER A 298 -25.48 0.31 16.16
CA SER A 298 -25.16 0.53 17.58
C SER A 298 -26.37 0.86 18.47
N PRO A 299 -27.36 1.66 18.03
CA PRO A 299 -28.54 1.98 18.86
C PRO A 299 -29.44 0.78 19.15
N HIS A 300 -29.32 -0.31 18.38
CA HIS A 300 -30.05 -1.54 18.59
C HIS A 300 -29.35 -2.50 19.56
N LEU A 301 -28.04 -2.35 19.75
CA LEU A 301 -27.25 -3.17 20.68
C LEU A 301 -27.39 -2.73 22.14
N THR A 302 -27.65 -1.44 22.37
CA THR A 302 -27.73 -0.86 23.73
C THR A 302 -29.16 -0.80 24.29
N LYS A 303 -30.16 -1.26 23.53
CA LYS A 303 -31.58 -1.24 23.92
C LYS A 303 -32.05 -2.51 24.66
N GLN A 304 -31.12 -3.34 25.14
CA GLN A 304 -31.43 -4.52 25.96
C GLN A 304 -31.40 -4.20 27.45
#